data_AF-A0A832X7H4-F1
#
_entry.id   AF-A0A832X7H4-F1
#
_cell.length_a   1.000
_cell.length_b   1.000
_cell.length_c   1.000
_cell.angle_alpha   90.00
_cell.angle_beta   90.00
_cell.angle_gamma   90.00
#
_symmetry.space_group_name_H-M   'P 1'
#
loop_
_entity.id
_entity.type
_entity.pdbx_description
1 polymer ?
#
loop_
_entity_poly.entity_id
_entity_poly.type
_entity_poly.pdbx_seq_one_letter_code
_entity_poly.pdbx_strand_id
1 'polypeptide(L)'
;MGYRPQVKSARSGRGHQKTQHEKKKSRKQKHPSIQRDSMEEASELNRKEIVQRTIKSLHGLGNQKFALSPFSSYFDDWLINLRKVLSVFESNPLIGADNDFIKERCRILDRVERELSGKRLDESILKEKTKALSDKNHLLEDTDAVYAAETREIRRKRNSEIEDLTRAISDLEKQFEEISDMKTSFFGGFSKKAKAQKQAEITDRLATTKKELEAAIQNFALEQEKLHDEYEKRKTATITEVQILEKEIEEHEIDNSQPYRQSACESLIEAINMFLGRKTQTS
;
A
#
# COMPACT_ATOMS: atom_id res chain seq x y z
N MET A 1 3.10 -38.36 0.65
CA MET A 1 3.18 -39.74 0.13
C MET A 1 2.56 -39.77 -1.24
N GLY A 2 3.34 -40.06 -2.29
CA GLY A 2 2.85 -40.10 -3.67
C GLY A 2 3.95 -39.89 -4.72
N TYR A 3 5.05 -40.62 -4.60
CA TYR A 3 6.12 -40.73 -5.61
C TYR A 3 5.72 -41.72 -6.71
N ARG A 4 5.95 -41.38 -8.00
CA ARG A 4 6.43 -42.26 -9.10
C ARG A 4 6.19 -41.63 -10.50
N PRO A 5 6.86 -42.08 -11.60
CA PRO A 5 8.29 -42.08 -11.85
C PRO A 5 8.65 -41.60 -13.28
N GLN A 6 9.96 -41.39 -13.53
CA GLN A 6 10.54 -41.30 -14.88
C GLN A 6 10.38 -42.60 -15.68
N VAL A 7 10.18 -42.47 -16.99
CA VAL A 7 10.48 -43.54 -17.96
C VAL A 7 11.47 -43.01 -19.00
N LYS A 8 12.65 -43.62 -19.03
CA LYS A 8 13.63 -43.54 -20.11
C LYS A 8 13.15 -44.44 -21.27
N SER A 9 13.38 -44.04 -22.51
CA SER A 9 13.59 -45.01 -23.59
C SER A 9 14.67 -44.54 -24.55
N ALA A 10 15.48 -45.50 -24.98
CA ALA A 10 16.58 -45.40 -25.92
C ALA A 10 16.22 -46.20 -27.19
N ARG A 11 16.66 -45.73 -28.36
CA ARG A 11 16.81 -46.47 -29.64
C ARG A 11 17.76 -45.62 -30.50
N SER A 12 18.99 -46.02 -30.87
CA SER A 12 19.51 -47.19 -31.61
C SER A 12 19.13 -47.22 -33.10
N GLY A 13 20.17 -47.22 -33.95
CA GLY A 13 20.17 -47.40 -35.42
C GLY A 13 21.20 -46.47 -36.07
N ARG A 14 22.49 -46.80 -36.35
CA ARG A 14 23.16 -47.88 -37.12
C ARG A 14 22.87 -47.89 -38.64
N GLY A 15 23.92 -47.63 -39.43
CA GLY A 15 24.07 -47.96 -40.87
C GLY A 15 24.94 -46.93 -41.61
N HIS A 16 26.24 -47.18 -41.87
CA HIS A 16 26.81 -47.71 -43.15
C HIS A 16 26.80 -46.67 -44.29
N GLN A 17 27.81 -46.47 -45.15
CA GLN A 17 29.12 -47.07 -45.40
C GLN A 17 29.92 -46.14 -46.33
N LYS A 18 31.23 -46.34 -46.29
CA LYS A 18 32.36 -45.90 -47.15
C LYS A 18 32.05 -45.54 -48.61
N THR A 19 32.84 -44.63 -49.18
CA THR A 19 33.73 -44.95 -50.33
C THR A 19 34.93 -44.01 -50.37
N GLN A 20 36.11 -44.63 -50.50
CA GLN A 20 37.37 -44.00 -50.89
C GLN A 20 37.41 -43.89 -52.41
N HIS A 21 38.01 -42.83 -52.93
CA HIS A 21 38.78 -42.92 -54.17
C HIS A 21 39.95 -41.92 -54.14
N GLU A 22 41.16 -42.46 -54.00
CA GLU A 22 42.40 -41.80 -54.38
C GLU A 22 42.44 -41.58 -55.91
N LYS A 23 42.95 -40.43 -56.34
CA LYS A 23 43.92 -40.34 -57.45
C LYS A 23 44.75 -39.04 -57.38
N LYS A 24 46.00 -39.21 -57.80
CA LYS A 24 47.19 -38.38 -57.56
C LYS A 24 47.36 -37.18 -58.48
N LYS A 25 48.02 -36.15 -57.91
CA LYS A 25 49.11 -35.27 -58.42
C LYS A 25 48.87 -34.41 -59.68
N SER A 26 49.03 -33.08 -59.50
CA SER A 26 49.97 -32.28 -60.30
C SER A 26 50.40 -30.98 -59.61
N ARG A 27 51.64 -30.62 -59.92
CA ARG A 27 52.51 -29.55 -59.41
C ARG A 27 52.00 -28.11 -59.54
N LYS A 28 52.56 -27.28 -58.65
CA LYS A 28 53.13 -25.92 -58.85
C LYS A 28 52.23 -24.69 -58.62
N GLN A 29 52.81 -23.83 -57.76
CA GLN A 29 52.94 -22.36 -57.83
C GLN A 29 52.08 -21.48 -56.91
N LYS A 30 52.84 -20.77 -56.05
CA LYS A 30 52.74 -19.37 -55.64
C LYS A 30 51.60 -18.98 -54.68
N HIS A 31 52.01 -18.60 -53.45
CA HIS A 31 51.31 -17.61 -52.63
C HIS A 31 51.11 -16.31 -53.42
N PRO A 32 49.99 -15.58 -53.19
CA PRO A 32 50.07 -14.51 -52.19
C PRO A 32 48.81 -14.36 -51.30
N SER A 33 49.08 -14.10 -50.02
CA SER A 33 48.34 -13.26 -49.06
C SER A 33 46.95 -12.69 -49.45
N ILE A 34 45.88 -13.45 -49.27
CA ILE A 34 44.50 -12.95 -49.17
C ILE A 34 43.84 -13.65 -47.97
N GLN A 35 44.30 -13.34 -46.75
CA GLN A 35 43.72 -13.90 -45.53
C GLN A 35 43.69 -12.92 -44.35
N ARG A 36 44.27 -11.72 -44.50
CA ARG A 36 44.20 -10.68 -43.46
C ARG A 36 42.89 -9.90 -43.54
N ASP A 37 42.47 -9.49 -44.74
CA ASP A 37 41.24 -8.72 -44.93
C ASP A 37 39.98 -9.48 -44.46
N SER A 38 39.86 -10.80 -44.72
CA SER A 38 38.71 -11.58 -44.25
C SER A 38 38.68 -11.85 -42.74
N MET A 39 39.82 -11.81 -42.04
CA MET A 39 39.84 -11.95 -40.58
C MET A 39 39.54 -10.63 -39.87
N GLU A 40 39.96 -9.51 -40.46
CA GLU A 40 39.67 -8.16 -39.98
C GLU A 40 38.18 -7.84 -40.16
N GLU A 41 37.61 -8.15 -41.32
CA GLU A 41 36.18 -7.98 -41.61
C GLU A 41 35.28 -8.86 -40.71
N ALA A 42 35.68 -10.11 -40.43
CA ALA A 42 34.97 -10.98 -39.49
C ALA A 42 35.04 -10.49 -38.03
N SER A 43 36.16 -9.87 -37.63
CA SER A 43 36.35 -9.31 -36.30
C SER A 43 35.55 -8.01 -36.12
N GLU A 44 35.44 -7.20 -37.17
CA GLU A 44 34.59 -6.00 -37.20
C GLU A 44 33.09 -6.34 -37.14
N LEU A 45 32.65 -7.37 -37.85
CA LEU A 45 31.25 -7.85 -37.80
C LEU A 45 30.88 -8.29 -36.37
N ASN A 46 31.78 -9.00 -35.69
CA ASN A 46 31.58 -9.44 -34.31
C ASN A 46 31.56 -8.25 -33.32
N ARG A 47 32.44 -7.26 -33.50
CA ARG A 47 32.44 -6.02 -32.68
C ARG A 47 31.13 -5.25 -32.82
N LYS A 48 30.61 -5.09 -34.04
CA LYS A 48 29.33 -4.41 -34.29
C LYS A 48 28.16 -5.15 -33.64
N GLU A 49 28.16 -6.48 -33.70
CA GLU A 49 27.12 -7.31 -33.06
C GLU A 49 27.10 -7.13 -31.53
N ILE A 50 28.27 -7.14 -30.88
CA ILE A 50 28.37 -6.95 -29.43
C ILE A 50 27.85 -5.56 -29.01
N VAL A 51 28.21 -4.51 -29.76
CA VAL A 51 27.72 -3.15 -29.52
C VAL A 51 26.21 -3.09 -29.65
N GLN A 52 25.65 -3.60 -30.76
CA GLN A 52 24.21 -3.60 -31.00
C GLN A 52 23.45 -4.38 -29.93
N ARG A 53 23.96 -5.55 -29.52
CA ARG A 53 23.37 -6.35 -28.43
C ARG A 53 23.39 -5.59 -27.10
N THR A 54 24.47 -4.88 -26.81
CA THR A 54 24.60 -4.05 -25.59
C THR A 54 23.59 -2.92 -25.61
N ILE A 55 23.53 -2.14 -26.69
CA ILE A 55 22.57 -1.03 -26.86
C ILE A 55 21.13 -1.52 -26.76
N LYS A 56 20.80 -2.63 -27.44
CA LYS A 56 19.46 -3.24 -27.37
C LYS A 56 19.10 -3.65 -25.94
N SER A 57 20.06 -4.19 -25.19
CA SER A 57 19.84 -4.58 -23.79
C SER A 57 19.63 -3.35 -22.89
N LEU A 58 20.39 -2.28 -23.09
CA LEU A 58 20.23 -1.02 -22.38
C LEU A 58 18.87 -0.37 -22.66
N HIS A 59 18.41 -0.35 -23.91
CA HIS A 59 17.05 0.09 -24.24
C HIS A 59 15.97 -0.76 -23.56
N GLY A 60 16.14 -2.08 -23.52
CA GLY A 60 15.23 -2.98 -22.82
C GLY A 60 15.14 -2.67 -21.33
N LEU A 61 16.30 -2.48 -20.68
CA LEU A 61 16.37 -2.12 -19.26
C LEU A 61 15.78 -0.74 -18.98
N GLY A 62 16.02 0.25 -19.85
CA GLY A 62 15.45 1.59 -19.68
C GLY A 62 13.93 1.58 -19.75
N ASN A 63 13.36 0.76 -20.63
CA ASN A 63 11.91 0.68 -20.86
C ASN A 63 11.17 -0.30 -19.95
N GLN A 64 11.86 -0.97 -19.02
CA GLN A 64 11.23 -1.89 -18.09
C GLN A 64 10.22 -1.14 -17.20
N LYS A 65 9.04 -1.70 -16.97
CA LYS A 65 8.06 -1.17 -16.01
C LYS A 65 8.08 -2.03 -14.75
N PHE A 66 8.08 -1.40 -13.59
CA PHE A 66 7.90 -2.11 -12.33
C PHE A 66 6.41 -2.22 -12.02
N ALA A 67 5.99 -3.40 -11.58
CA ALA A 67 4.58 -3.73 -11.49
C ALA A 67 3.93 -3.23 -10.20
N LEU A 68 4.65 -3.28 -9.07
CA LEU A 68 4.12 -2.99 -7.74
C LEU A 68 5.19 -2.38 -6.83
N SER A 69 4.75 -1.56 -5.87
CA SER A 69 5.54 -1.10 -4.74
C SER A 69 5.71 -2.23 -3.70
N PRO A 70 6.84 -2.33 -2.97
CA PRO A 70 8.02 -1.45 -3.00
C PRO A 70 8.91 -1.71 -4.22
N PHE A 71 9.38 -0.63 -4.84
CA PHE A 71 10.20 -0.64 -6.06
C PHE A 71 11.67 -0.97 -5.80
N SER A 72 12.16 -0.79 -4.57
CA SER A 72 13.57 -0.99 -4.18
C SER A 72 14.15 -2.34 -4.58
N SER A 73 13.35 -3.41 -4.46
CA SER A 73 13.77 -4.76 -4.90
C SER A 73 13.97 -4.84 -6.42
N TYR A 74 13.01 -4.32 -7.19
CA TYR A 74 13.08 -4.26 -8.66
C TYR A 74 14.25 -3.41 -9.13
N PHE A 75 14.53 -2.34 -8.41
CA PHE A 75 15.66 -1.46 -8.65
C PHE A 75 17.02 -2.14 -8.43
N ASP A 76 17.15 -2.91 -7.34
CA ASP A 76 18.38 -3.66 -7.06
C ASP A 76 18.64 -4.71 -8.16
N ASP A 77 17.60 -5.44 -8.58
CA ASP A 77 17.68 -6.39 -9.70
C ASP A 77 18.01 -5.68 -11.02
N TRP A 78 17.41 -4.53 -11.27
CA TRP A 78 17.67 -3.73 -12.45
C TRP A 78 19.13 -3.24 -12.50
N LEU A 79 19.69 -2.76 -11.38
CA LEU A 79 21.09 -2.37 -11.27
C LEU A 79 22.05 -3.55 -11.50
N ILE A 80 21.75 -4.72 -10.95
CA ILE A 80 22.53 -5.94 -11.17
C ILE A 80 22.57 -6.27 -12.66
N ASN A 81 21.41 -6.24 -13.33
CA ASN A 81 21.31 -6.50 -14.77
C ASN A 81 22.04 -5.44 -15.61
N LEU A 82 21.96 -4.17 -15.22
CA LEU A 82 22.68 -3.08 -15.88
C LEU A 82 24.19 -3.29 -15.82
N ARG A 83 24.72 -3.55 -14.61
CA ARG A 83 26.14 -3.85 -14.40
C ARG A 83 26.60 -5.08 -15.18
N LYS A 84 25.75 -6.12 -15.26
CA LYS A 84 26.03 -7.33 -16.03
C LYS A 84 26.16 -7.04 -17.54
N VAL A 85 25.25 -6.24 -18.10
CA VAL A 85 25.31 -5.83 -19.52
C VAL A 85 26.59 -5.06 -19.81
N LEU A 86 26.96 -4.11 -18.94
CA LEU A 86 28.18 -3.32 -19.09
C LEU A 86 29.45 -4.17 -18.92
N SER A 87 29.47 -5.10 -17.96
CA SER A 87 30.60 -6.01 -17.75
C SER A 87 30.87 -6.91 -18.96
N VAL A 88 29.82 -7.40 -19.63
CA VAL A 88 29.96 -8.19 -20.87
C VAL A 88 30.59 -7.36 -22.00
N PHE A 89 30.22 -6.08 -22.10
CA PHE A 89 30.80 -5.15 -23.05
C PHE A 89 32.28 -4.87 -22.75
N GLU A 90 32.60 -4.55 -21.50
CA GLU A 90 33.95 -4.19 -21.05
C GLU A 90 34.95 -5.33 -21.11
N SER A 91 34.50 -6.55 -20.76
CA SER A 91 35.37 -7.74 -20.70
C SER A 91 35.69 -8.29 -22.09
N ASN A 92 35.11 -7.72 -23.15
CA ASN A 92 35.33 -8.21 -24.50
C ASN A 92 36.69 -7.76 -25.06
N PRO A 93 37.59 -8.68 -25.44
CA PRO A 93 38.92 -8.35 -25.95
C PRO A 93 38.90 -7.49 -27.23
N LEU A 94 37.85 -7.61 -28.05
CA LEU A 94 37.71 -6.84 -29.29
C LEU A 94 37.31 -5.38 -29.05
N ILE A 95 36.79 -5.07 -27.86
CA ILE A 95 36.32 -3.73 -27.50
C ILE A 95 37.42 -3.00 -26.74
N GLY A 96 37.97 -3.58 -25.68
CA GLY A 96 39.03 -3.00 -24.85
C GLY A 96 38.68 -1.61 -24.34
N ALA A 97 37.82 -1.53 -23.31
CA ALA A 97 37.36 -0.27 -22.73
C ALA A 97 38.52 0.63 -22.27
N ASP A 98 38.42 1.94 -22.54
CA ASP A 98 39.41 2.93 -22.11
C ASP A 98 39.06 3.49 -20.71
N ASN A 99 40.05 4.13 -20.07
CA ASN A 99 39.87 4.70 -18.73
C ASN A 99 38.80 5.80 -18.69
N ASP A 100 38.60 6.53 -19.79
CA ASP A 100 37.63 7.62 -19.86
C ASP A 100 36.20 7.08 -19.90
N PHE A 101 35.94 6.02 -20.66
CA PHE A 101 34.67 5.30 -20.63
C PHE A 101 34.37 4.73 -19.25
N ILE A 102 35.35 4.10 -18.61
CA ILE A 102 35.18 3.53 -17.26
C ILE A 102 34.78 4.62 -16.27
N LYS A 103 35.45 5.78 -16.30
CA LYS A 103 35.13 6.92 -15.44
C LYS A 103 33.72 7.44 -15.68
N GLU A 104 33.33 7.65 -16.94
CA GLU A 104 32.01 8.19 -17.27
C GLU A 104 30.89 7.24 -16.89
N ARG A 105 31.07 5.95 -17.18
CA ARG A 105 30.17 4.88 -16.72
C ARG A 105 30.02 4.87 -15.20
N CYS A 106 31.11 4.95 -14.44
CA CYS A 106 31.05 4.99 -12.98
C CYS A 106 30.24 6.20 -12.50
N ARG A 107 30.46 7.40 -13.06
CA ARG A 107 29.66 8.59 -12.72
C ARG A 107 28.16 8.41 -12.97
N ILE A 108 27.80 7.78 -14.09
CA ILE A 108 26.40 7.51 -14.42
C ILE A 108 25.80 6.54 -13.39
N LEU A 109 26.51 5.45 -13.05
CA LEU A 109 26.05 4.49 -12.04
C LEU A 109 25.93 5.12 -10.65
N ASP A 110 26.88 5.93 -10.22
CA ASP A 110 26.83 6.65 -8.93
C ASP A 110 25.61 7.58 -8.85
N ARG A 111 25.27 8.26 -9.96
CA ARG A 111 24.07 9.11 -10.03
C ARG A 111 22.81 8.28 -9.85
N VAL A 112 22.71 7.15 -10.53
CA VAL A 112 21.56 6.25 -10.45
C VAL A 112 21.38 5.68 -9.04
N GLU A 113 22.46 5.25 -8.39
CA GLU A 113 22.44 4.72 -7.03
C GLU A 113 21.97 5.77 -6.02
N ARG A 114 22.31 7.05 -6.24
CA ARG A 114 21.81 8.15 -5.42
C ARG A 114 20.31 8.34 -5.57
N GLU A 115 19.79 8.35 -6.79
CA GLU A 115 18.34 8.46 -7.06
C GLU A 115 17.56 7.30 -6.42
N LEU A 116 18.09 6.08 -6.53
CA LEU A 116 17.52 4.87 -5.93
C LEU A 116 17.50 4.94 -4.40
N SER A 117 18.52 5.52 -3.79
CA SER A 117 18.54 5.76 -2.35
C SER A 117 17.44 6.74 -1.92
N GLY A 118 17.14 7.76 -2.73
CA GLY A 118 15.98 8.63 -2.53
C GLY A 118 14.66 7.86 -2.58
N LYS A 119 14.50 6.94 -3.54
CA LYS A 119 13.29 6.11 -3.66
C LYS A 119 13.07 5.18 -2.46
N ARG A 120 14.13 4.67 -1.86
CA ARG A 120 14.04 3.88 -0.61
C ARG A 120 13.51 4.72 0.56
N LEU A 121 13.82 6.02 0.60
CA LEU A 121 13.25 6.94 1.59
C LEU A 121 11.75 7.13 1.35
N ASP A 122 11.36 7.38 0.09
CA ASP A 122 9.95 7.52 -0.30
C ASP A 122 9.13 6.27 0.08
N GLU A 123 9.68 5.07 -0.14
CA GLU A 123 9.05 3.81 0.25
C GLU A 123 8.92 3.64 1.77
N SER A 124 9.93 4.09 2.53
CA SER A 124 9.85 4.08 3.99
C SER A 124 8.74 4.99 4.49
N ILE A 125 8.61 6.18 3.88
CA ILE A 125 7.53 7.13 4.17
C ILE A 125 6.18 6.50 3.80
N LEU A 126 6.07 5.85 2.63
CA LEU A 126 4.86 5.15 2.22
C LEU A 126 4.45 4.09 3.24
N LYS A 127 5.40 3.27 3.70
CA LYS A 127 5.13 2.25 4.72
C LYS A 127 4.64 2.86 6.04
N GLU A 128 5.20 3.99 6.45
CA GLU A 128 4.74 4.73 7.63
C GLU A 128 3.31 5.25 7.44
N LYS A 129 3.00 5.83 6.27
CA LYS A 129 1.65 6.28 5.92
C LYS A 129 0.63 5.14 5.88
N THR A 130 0.97 3.99 5.30
CA THR A 130 0.11 2.80 5.29
C THR A 130 -0.18 2.32 6.71
N LYS A 131 0.83 2.34 7.60
CA LYS A 131 0.62 2.02 9.01
C LYS A 131 -0.31 3.04 9.68
N ALA A 132 -0.05 4.34 9.48
CA ALA A 132 -0.88 5.41 10.01
C ALA A 132 -2.34 5.28 9.55
N LEU A 133 -2.57 4.92 8.27
CA LEU A 133 -3.91 4.66 7.73
C LEU A 133 -4.59 3.51 8.47
N SER A 134 -3.87 2.39 8.69
CA SER A 134 -4.38 1.27 9.47
C SER A 134 -4.74 1.68 10.90
N ASP A 135 -3.88 2.46 11.56
CA ASP A 135 -4.11 2.94 12.93
C ASP A 135 -5.35 3.86 12.98
N LYS A 136 -5.56 4.71 11.97
CA LYS A 136 -6.74 5.59 11.87
C LYS A 136 -8.03 4.83 11.59
N ASN A 137 -7.98 3.77 10.78
CA ASN A 137 -9.12 2.90 10.57
C ASN A 137 -9.53 2.19 11.85
N HIS A 138 -8.56 1.69 12.64
CA HIS A 138 -8.87 1.14 13.96
C HIS A 138 -9.45 2.18 14.91
N LEU A 139 -8.93 3.41 14.91
CA LEU A 139 -9.50 4.50 15.72
C LEU A 139 -10.97 4.80 15.35
N LEU A 140 -11.32 4.68 14.07
CA LEU A 140 -12.70 4.83 13.59
C LEU A 140 -13.61 3.72 14.14
N GLU A 141 -13.15 2.46 14.07
CA GLU A 141 -13.86 1.31 14.64
C GLU A 141 -14.06 1.46 16.16
N ASP A 142 -13.01 1.87 16.88
CA ASP A 142 -13.06 2.12 18.33
C ASP A 142 -14.04 3.25 18.67
N THR A 143 -14.06 4.32 17.87
CA THR A 143 -14.99 5.45 18.04
C THR A 143 -16.44 4.99 17.88
N ASP A 144 -16.74 4.18 16.86
CA ASP A 144 -18.06 3.59 16.64
C ASP A 144 -18.46 2.65 17.81
N ALA A 145 -17.51 1.86 18.31
CA ALA A 145 -17.72 0.95 19.43
C ALA A 145 -18.03 1.69 20.74
N VAL A 146 -17.27 2.75 21.05
CA VAL A 146 -17.48 3.60 22.23
C VAL A 146 -18.85 4.27 22.16
N TYR A 147 -19.19 4.89 21.04
CA TYR A 147 -20.50 5.52 20.85
C TYR A 147 -21.66 4.53 21.05
N ALA A 148 -21.53 3.31 20.50
CA ALA A 148 -22.54 2.27 20.68
C ALA A 148 -22.65 1.82 22.15
N ALA A 149 -21.55 1.73 22.88
CA ALA A 149 -21.54 1.37 24.29
C ALA A 149 -22.20 2.45 25.16
N GLU A 150 -21.83 3.72 24.97
CA GLU A 150 -22.38 4.86 25.72
C GLU A 150 -23.86 5.06 25.41
N THR A 151 -24.28 4.94 24.15
CA THR A 151 -25.69 4.99 23.76
C THR A 151 -26.51 3.90 24.47
N ARG A 152 -25.98 2.69 24.59
CA ARG A 152 -26.64 1.59 25.34
C ARG A 152 -26.69 1.87 26.83
N GLU A 153 -25.70 2.56 27.40
CA GLU A 153 -25.69 2.94 28.80
C GLU A 153 -26.73 4.02 29.10
N ILE A 154 -26.76 5.10 28.32
CA ILE A 154 -27.78 6.17 28.42
C ILE A 154 -29.17 5.56 28.32
N ARG A 155 -29.41 4.70 27.33
CA ARG A 155 -30.71 4.02 27.17
C ARG A 155 -31.10 3.20 28.38
N ARG A 156 -30.15 2.49 29.00
CA ARG A 156 -30.40 1.68 30.22
C ARG A 156 -30.77 2.57 31.40
N LYS A 157 -29.97 3.62 31.65
CA LYS A 157 -30.22 4.60 32.72
C LYS A 157 -31.58 5.28 32.56
N ARG A 158 -31.85 5.81 31.36
CA ARG A 158 -33.13 6.44 30.99
C ARG A 158 -34.32 5.52 31.25
N ASN A 159 -34.25 4.28 30.78
CA ASN A 159 -35.36 3.35 30.95
C ASN A 159 -35.61 3.05 32.43
N SER A 160 -34.57 2.82 33.23
CA SER A 160 -34.72 2.59 34.67
C SER A 160 -35.34 3.78 35.38
N GLU A 161 -34.82 4.99 35.14
CA GLU A 161 -35.30 6.20 35.82
C GLU A 161 -36.73 6.57 35.42
N ILE A 162 -37.07 6.44 34.13
CA ILE A 162 -38.44 6.63 33.66
C ILE A 162 -39.37 5.61 34.29
N GLU A 163 -38.98 4.33 34.35
CA GLU A 163 -39.80 3.29 34.99
C GLU A 163 -40.02 3.58 36.48
N ASP A 164 -38.98 3.97 37.22
CA ASP A 164 -39.07 4.27 38.65
C ASP A 164 -39.99 5.47 38.91
N LEU A 165 -39.84 6.56 38.16
CA LEU A 165 -40.70 7.74 38.26
C LEU A 165 -42.15 7.44 37.83
N THR A 166 -42.34 6.63 36.79
CA THR A 166 -43.68 6.21 36.35
C THR A 166 -44.39 5.37 37.41
N ARG A 167 -43.67 4.46 38.06
CA ARG A 167 -44.21 3.67 39.18
C ARG A 167 -44.58 4.57 40.36
N ALA A 168 -43.70 5.51 40.72
CA ALA A 168 -43.97 6.47 41.79
C ALA A 168 -45.23 7.33 41.50
N ILE A 169 -45.40 7.79 40.26
CA ILE A 169 -46.62 8.50 39.84
C ILE A 169 -47.85 7.61 39.99
N SER A 170 -47.80 6.36 39.51
CA SER A 170 -48.94 5.42 39.62
C SER A 170 -49.31 5.12 41.07
N ASP A 171 -48.32 4.97 41.96
CA ASP A 171 -48.58 4.72 43.38
C ASP A 171 -49.15 5.96 44.09
N LEU A 172 -48.70 7.17 43.74
CA LEU A 172 -49.28 8.42 44.24
C LEU A 172 -50.71 8.62 43.74
N GLU A 173 -51.00 8.28 42.48
CA GLU A 173 -52.35 8.33 41.90
C GLU A 173 -53.31 7.39 42.64
N LYS A 174 -52.88 6.15 42.92
CA LYS A 174 -53.67 5.20 43.75
C LYS A 174 -53.91 5.73 45.17
N GLN A 175 -52.88 6.26 45.83
CA GLN A 175 -53.04 6.83 47.18
C GLN A 175 -54.00 8.03 47.18
N PHE A 176 -53.97 8.85 46.11
CA PHE A 176 -54.91 9.94 45.95
C PHE A 176 -56.35 9.44 45.86
N GLU A 177 -56.61 8.41 45.05
CA GLU A 177 -57.91 7.75 44.92
C GLU A 177 -58.40 7.15 46.25
N GLU A 178 -57.55 6.40 46.96
CA GLU A 178 -57.88 5.81 48.26
C GLU A 178 -58.29 6.87 49.30
N ILE A 179 -57.56 7.99 49.37
CA ILE A 179 -57.92 9.10 50.27
C ILE A 179 -59.19 9.80 49.80
N SER A 180 -59.38 9.96 48.49
CA SER A 180 -60.61 10.54 47.93
C SER A 180 -61.84 9.72 48.32
N ASP A 181 -61.74 8.39 48.30
CA ASP A 181 -62.82 7.46 48.60
C ASP A 181 -63.08 7.25 50.11
N MET A 182 -62.18 7.69 50.99
CA MET A 182 -62.43 7.64 52.44
C MET A 182 -63.69 8.44 52.82
N LYS A 183 -64.70 7.72 53.31
CA LYS A 183 -65.93 8.32 53.87
C LYS A 183 -65.60 9.16 55.09
N THR A 184 -65.92 10.45 55.04
CA THR A 184 -65.83 11.34 56.20
C THR A 184 -67.02 11.06 57.11
N SER A 185 -66.83 10.24 58.15
CA SER A 185 -67.91 9.88 59.07
C SER A 185 -68.40 11.11 59.88
N PHE A 186 -69.66 11.07 60.30
CA PHE A 186 -70.50 12.19 60.75
C PHE A 186 -70.01 12.92 62.04
N PHE A 187 -68.96 12.43 62.70
CA PHE A 187 -68.35 13.07 63.88
C PHE A 187 -66.97 13.66 63.54
N GLY A 188 -66.88 15.00 63.50
CA GLY A 188 -65.64 15.74 63.72
C GLY A 188 -65.06 16.46 62.50
N GLY A 189 -65.14 17.80 62.50
CA GLY A 189 -64.44 18.66 61.54
C GLY A 189 -62.91 18.46 61.49
N PHE A 190 -62.32 17.77 62.47
CA PHE A 190 -60.93 17.33 62.48
C PHE A 190 -60.61 16.28 61.38
N SER A 191 -61.53 15.36 61.05
CA SER A 191 -61.29 14.33 60.02
C SER A 191 -61.27 14.93 58.61
N LYS A 192 -62.11 15.94 58.34
CA LYS A 192 -62.15 16.68 57.08
C LYS A 192 -60.86 17.46 56.84
N LYS A 193 -60.34 18.14 57.87
CA LYS A 193 -59.09 18.91 57.78
C LYS A 193 -57.88 18.00 57.54
N ALA A 194 -57.80 16.87 58.24
CA ALA A 194 -56.73 15.89 58.03
C ALA A 194 -56.76 15.26 56.63
N LYS A 195 -57.95 14.93 56.12
CA LYS A 195 -58.13 14.43 54.74
C LYS A 195 -57.67 15.47 53.71
N ALA A 196 -58.13 16.71 53.83
CA ALA A 196 -57.75 17.79 52.92
C ALA A 196 -56.23 18.04 52.91
N GLN A 197 -55.58 17.98 54.09
CA GLN A 197 -54.14 18.13 54.19
C GLN A 197 -53.39 17.00 53.48
N LYS A 198 -53.80 15.74 53.66
CA LYS A 198 -53.18 14.60 52.96
C LYS A 198 -53.41 14.66 51.45
N GLN A 199 -54.59 15.07 51.01
CA GLN A 199 -54.86 15.26 49.57
C GLN A 199 -53.96 16.32 48.97
N ALA A 200 -53.79 17.46 49.66
CA ALA A 200 -52.88 18.52 49.21
C ALA A 200 -51.42 18.00 49.13
N GLU A 201 -50.97 17.28 50.15
CA GLU A 201 -49.62 16.70 50.17
C GLU A 201 -49.38 15.71 49.02
N ILE A 202 -50.31 14.79 48.75
CA ILE A 202 -50.19 13.84 47.63
C ILE A 202 -50.22 14.58 46.30
N THR A 203 -51.07 15.60 46.17
CA THR A 203 -51.16 16.40 44.94
C THR A 203 -49.85 17.13 44.65
N ASP A 204 -49.24 17.75 45.68
CA ASP A 204 -47.94 18.42 45.55
C ASP A 204 -46.83 17.44 45.20
N ARG A 205 -46.79 16.27 45.86
CA ARG A 205 -45.84 15.20 45.53
C ARG A 205 -46.01 14.73 44.09
N LEU A 206 -47.23 14.45 43.66
CA LEU A 206 -47.54 14.00 42.30
C LEU A 206 -47.14 15.06 41.26
N ALA A 207 -47.43 16.33 41.51
CA ALA A 207 -47.01 17.42 40.64
C ALA A 207 -45.48 17.53 40.55
N THR A 208 -44.78 17.30 41.68
CA THR A 208 -43.32 17.30 41.74
C THR A 208 -42.73 16.13 40.97
N THR A 209 -43.20 14.90 41.20
CA THR A 209 -42.72 13.69 40.49
C THR A 209 -43.02 13.74 38.99
N LYS A 210 -44.15 14.32 38.56
CA LYS A 210 -44.42 14.56 37.13
C LYS A 210 -43.41 15.51 36.50
N LYS A 211 -43.06 16.60 37.20
CA LYS A 211 -42.00 17.52 36.74
C LYS A 211 -40.62 16.85 36.71
N GLU A 212 -40.32 16.00 37.69
CA GLU A 212 -39.07 15.22 37.72
C GLU A 212 -39.00 14.27 36.51
N LEU A 213 -40.09 13.60 36.15
CA LEU A 213 -40.15 12.74 34.96
C LEU A 213 -39.92 13.54 33.67
N GLU A 214 -40.58 14.69 33.52
CA GLU A 214 -40.38 15.57 32.36
C GLU A 214 -38.92 16.06 32.29
N ALA A 215 -38.34 16.47 33.41
CA ALA A 215 -36.95 16.90 33.49
C ALA A 215 -35.97 15.77 33.16
N ALA A 216 -36.21 14.55 33.66
CA ALA A 216 -35.39 13.38 33.35
C ALA A 216 -35.41 13.07 31.85
N ILE A 217 -36.59 13.07 31.21
CA ILE A 217 -36.72 12.86 29.77
C ILE A 217 -35.94 13.91 28.97
N GLN A 218 -36.04 15.19 29.35
CA GLN A 218 -35.32 16.28 28.69
C GLN A 218 -33.80 16.14 28.87
N ASN A 219 -33.35 15.83 30.09
CA ASN A 219 -31.92 15.66 30.39
C ASN A 219 -31.30 14.53 29.57
N PHE A 220 -31.96 13.36 29.47
CA PHE A 220 -31.46 12.27 28.64
C PHE A 220 -31.49 12.58 27.15
N ALA A 221 -32.45 13.37 26.68
CA ALA A 221 -32.46 13.83 25.29
C ALA A 221 -31.25 14.73 24.99
N LEU A 222 -30.95 15.68 25.88
CA LEU A 222 -29.78 16.55 25.77
C LEU A 222 -28.46 15.77 25.87
N GLU A 223 -28.36 14.79 26.78
CA GLU A 223 -27.18 13.94 26.91
C GLU A 223 -26.94 13.13 25.63
N GLN A 224 -28.01 12.60 25.03
CA GLN A 224 -27.92 11.82 23.80
C GLN A 224 -27.57 12.69 22.57
N GLU A 225 -28.12 13.91 22.47
CA GLU A 225 -27.76 14.87 21.42
C GLU A 225 -26.28 15.26 21.52
N LYS A 226 -25.83 15.63 22.72
CA LYS A 226 -24.43 15.98 22.96
C LYS A 226 -23.49 14.82 22.62
N LEU A 227 -23.84 13.59 23.03
CA LEU A 227 -23.06 12.41 22.70
C LEU A 227 -22.97 12.19 21.17
N HIS A 228 -24.07 12.40 20.46
CA HIS A 228 -24.11 12.27 19.00
C HIS A 228 -23.23 13.33 18.31
N ASP A 229 -23.33 14.58 18.73
CA ASP A 229 -22.52 15.68 18.18
C ASP A 229 -21.02 15.44 18.38
N GLU A 230 -20.62 14.99 19.57
CA GLU A 230 -19.22 14.67 19.86
C GLU A 230 -18.71 13.50 19.01
N TYR A 231 -19.53 12.47 18.83
CA TYR A 231 -19.23 11.33 17.97
C TYR A 231 -19.07 11.75 16.51
N GLU A 232 -20.03 12.47 15.94
CA GLU A 232 -19.98 12.94 14.54
C GLU A 232 -18.75 13.82 14.31
N LYS A 233 -18.43 14.71 15.25
CA LYS A 233 -17.22 15.55 15.17
C LYS A 233 -15.93 14.71 15.14
N ARG A 234 -15.80 13.70 15.99
CA ARG A 234 -14.61 12.83 16.02
C ARG A 234 -14.53 11.94 14.77
N LYS A 235 -15.67 11.41 14.34
CA LYS A 235 -15.81 10.54 13.17
C LYS A 235 -15.42 11.27 11.89
N THR A 236 -16.00 12.44 11.66
CA THR A 236 -15.70 13.27 10.47
C THR A 236 -14.25 13.70 10.41
N ALA A 237 -13.66 14.10 11.55
CA ALA A 237 -12.23 14.42 11.62
C ALA A 237 -11.34 13.22 11.24
N THR A 238 -11.64 12.04 11.79
CA THR A 238 -10.88 10.81 11.49
C THR A 238 -11.03 10.38 10.03
N ILE A 239 -12.24 10.45 9.47
CA ILE A 239 -12.49 10.15 8.04
C ILE A 239 -11.71 11.10 7.13
N THR A 240 -11.62 12.38 7.48
CA THR A 240 -10.85 13.36 6.70
C THR A 240 -9.37 13.00 6.68
N GLU A 241 -8.81 12.59 7.82
CA GLU A 241 -7.41 12.14 7.89
C GLU A 241 -7.17 10.85 7.09
N VAL A 242 -8.11 9.90 7.14
CA VAL A 242 -8.09 8.68 6.32
C VAL A 242 -8.02 9.01 4.83
N GLN A 243 -8.89 9.90 4.36
CA GLN A 243 -8.92 10.32 2.95
C GLN A 243 -7.63 11.00 2.50
N ILE A 244 -7.03 11.83 3.37
CA ILE A 244 -5.74 12.46 3.09
C ILE A 244 -4.65 11.38 2.94
N LEU A 245 -4.59 10.43 3.87
CA LEU A 245 -3.61 9.35 3.84
C LEU A 245 -3.78 8.43 2.62
N GLU A 246 -5.02 8.08 2.26
CA GLU A 246 -5.32 7.29 1.06
C GLU A 246 -4.80 7.97 -0.21
N LYS A 247 -5.08 9.27 -0.35
CA LYS A 247 -4.59 10.04 -1.50
C LYS A 247 -3.06 10.10 -1.53
N GLU A 248 -2.43 10.35 -0.40
CA GLU A 248 -0.98 10.37 -0.31
C GLU A 248 -0.34 9.01 -0.63
N ILE A 249 -0.98 7.90 -0.24
CA ILE A 249 -0.54 6.55 -0.58
C ILE A 249 -0.65 6.32 -2.09
N GLU A 250 -1.79 6.67 -2.70
CA GLU A 250 -2.02 6.54 -4.14
C GLU A 250 -0.97 7.30 -4.97
N GLU A 251 -0.61 8.52 -4.56
CA GLU A 251 0.44 9.34 -5.20
C GLU A 251 1.82 8.64 -5.21
N HIS A 252 2.10 7.79 -4.21
CA HIS A 252 3.36 7.09 -4.03
C HIS A 252 3.36 5.64 -4.55
N GLU A 253 2.20 5.09 -4.95
CA GLU A 253 2.09 3.73 -5.52
C GLU A 253 2.50 3.66 -7.01
N ILE A 254 2.67 4.80 -7.68
CA ILE A 254 3.03 4.87 -9.10
C ILE A 254 4.56 4.85 -9.28
N ASP A 255 5.06 4.01 -10.21
CA ASP A 255 6.47 3.97 -10.59
C ASP A 255 6.90 5.25 -11.33
N ASN A 256 7.26 6.28 -10.57
CA ASN A 256 7.80 7.53 -11.09
C ASN A 256 9.29 7.41 -11.49
N SER A 257 9.89 6.21 -11.42
CA SER A 257 11.32 6.02 -11.69
C SER A 257 11.67 5.75 -13.14
N GLN A 258 10.69 5.33 -13.95
CA GLN A 258 10.92 4.95 -15.34
C GLN A 258 11.70 6.01 -16.13
N PRO A 259 11.37 7.32 -16.07
CA PRO A 259 12.12 8.34 -16.81
C PRO A 259 13.61 8.41 -16.40
N TYR A 260 13.91 8.21 -15.12
CA TYR A 260 15.29 8.21 -14.63
C TYR A 260 16.07 6.99 -15.13
N ARG A 261 15.43 5.81 -15.14
CA ARG A 261 16.01 4.58 -15.67
C ARG A 261 16.26 4.68 -17.18
N GLN A 262 15.32 5.26 -17.93
CA GLN A 262 15.49 5.56 -19.36
C GLN A 262 16.67 6.50 -19.59
N SER A 263 16.69 7.64 -18.90
CA SER A 263 17.76 8.64 -19.02
C SER A 263 19.14 8.04 -18.69
N ALA A 264 19.25 7.22 -17.65
CA ALA A 264 20.49 6.55 -17.31
C ALA A 264 20.97 5.59 -18.41
N CYS A 265 20.07 4.77 -18.95
CA CYS A 265 20.39 3.88 -20.07
C CYS A 265 20.78 4.66 -21.33
N GLU A 266 20.12 5.77 -21.62
CA GLU A 266 20.46 6.66 -22.74
C GLU A 266 21.85 7.29 -22.57
N SER A 267 22.18 7.79 -21.37
CA SER A 267 23.53 8.30 -21.07
C SER A 267 24.60 7.22 -21.23
N LEU A 268 24.31 5.96 -20.86
CA LEU A 268 25.24 4.84 -21.08
C LEU A 268 25.40 4.51 -22.55
N ILE A 269 24.32 4.56 -23.35
CA ILE A 269 24.39 4.38 -24.80
C ILE A 269 25.23 5.49 -25.44
N GLU A 270 25.04 6.74 -25.01
CA GLU A 270 25.85 7.87 -25.47
C GLU A 270 27.33 7.69 -25.10
N ALA A 271 27.63 7.27 -23.87
CA ALA A 271 29.00 6.97 -23.44
C ALA A 271 29.65 5.87 -24.29
N ILE A 272 28.91 4.81 -24.65
CA ILE A 272 29.37 3.76 -25.57
C ILE A 272 29.66 4.35 -26.95
N ASN A 273 28.77 5.16 -27.50
CA ASN A 273 28.95 5.76 -28.83
C ASN A 273 30.16 6.70 -28.88
N MET A 274 30.34 7.55 -27.86
CA MET A 274 31.51 8.42 -27.74
C MET A 274 32.81 7.60 -27.66
N PHE A 275 32.82 6.54 -26.87
CA PHE A 275 33.96 5.63 -26.77
C PHE A 275 34.31 5.00 -28.13
N LEU A 276 33.32 4.51 -28.87
CA LEU A 276 33.53 3.94 -30.20
C LEU A 276 34.07 4.97 -31.19
N GLY A 277 33.57 6.22 -31.14
CA GLY A 277 34.06 7.32 -31.96
C GLY A 277 35.54 7.65 -31.71
N ARG A 278 35.97 7.67 -30.44
CA ARG A 278 37.40 7.84 -30.08
C ARG A 278 38.27 6.71 -30.61
N LYS A 279 37.79 5.46 -30.50
CA LYS A 279 38.51 4.28 -31.03
C LYS A 279 38.68 4.33 -32.55
N THR A 280 37.70 4.83 -33.30
CA THR A 280 37.82 4.98 -34.75
C THR A 280 38.74 6.12 -35.19
N GLN A 281 39.04 7.09 -34.31
CA GLN A 281 39.97 8.19 -34.59
C GLN A 281 41.42 7.89 -34.17
N THR A 282 41.63 6.84 -33.37
CA THR A 282 42.94 6.44 -32.84
C THR A 282 43.49 5.16 -33.48
N SER A 283 42.69 4.46 -34.29
CA SER A 283 43.10 3.42 -35.25
C SER A 283 43.53 4.04 -36.57
#